data_AF-A0A183PP24-F1
#
_entry.id   AF-A0A183PP24-F1
#
_cell.length_a   1.000
_cell.length_b   1.000
_cell.length_c   1.000
_cell.angle_alpha   90.00
_cell.angle_beta   90.00
_cell.angle_gamma   90.00
#
_symmetry.space_group_name_H-M   'P 1'
#
loop_
_entity.id
_entity.type
_entity.pdbx_description
1 polymer ?
#
loop_
_entity_poly.entity_id
_entity_poly.type
_entity_poly.pdbx_seq_one_letter_code
_entity_poly.pdbx_strand_id
1 'polypeptide(L)'
;MGHSGNARFFDTTQHAPMESQLFNTTIQNCPNVTTLDERIQILIDSITIATYNNISRGLFERDKLIFSFMLCIEILKQMNQITMNEWLYFLLGIPNNNIIINTKQQLEQPIHTKNWLNIKQWKRIIDLSQYFPEQFHTLPNDICNYSIIIDFNPIMKQLPREQEENKEEELGIYRLTPKDYKNTLPLSNYNEKLTSFQKLLLISTFYEDQTIKVIRDFIYYNLGKEFIETPSCHLSILYKEMDSMTPLIFILSNGSDPMNQFQKFIKEFNYIERVHIVSLGQGQGPKAEKLIHEACKLGDWVFLQNCHLAASWMIRLEEIVKQLAENPKSTHTDFRLYLSSMPSKSFPISVLQNSVKVTNEPPKGLKANLIRALNDISMESFNTHGMFTMLGVCSIYI
;
A
#
# COMPACT_ATOMS: atom_id res chain seq x y z
N MET A 1 18.16 8.98 -15.78
CA MET A 1 18.95 7.83 -15.27
C MET A 1 18.68 7.48 -13.79
N GLY A 2 17.46 7.71 -13.27
CA GLY A 2 17.14 7.52 -11.83
C GLY A 2 16.10 6.45 -11.50
N HIS A 3 15.64 5.65 -12.47
CA HIS A 3 14.53 4.70 -12.26
C HIS A 3 14.97 3.24 -12.04
N SER A 4 16.20 2.85 -12.41
CA SER A 4 16.65 1.46 -12.30
C SER A 4 17.22 1.06 -10.93
N GLY A 5 17.39 2.01 -10.01
CA GLY A 5 17.88 1.76 -8.64
C GLY A 5 16.81 1.25 -7.69
N ASN A 6 15.56 1.73 -7.84
CA ASN A 6 14.45 1.35 -6.96
C ASN A 6 13.95 -0.07 -7.24
N ALA A 7 13.95 -0.49 -8.51
CA ALA A 7 13.44 -1.82 -8.90
C ALA A 7 14.21 -2.98 -8.24
N ARG A 8 15.55 -2.89 -8.12
CA ARG A 8 16.35 -3.94 -7.46
C ARG A 8 16.17 -4.01 -5.94
N PHE A 9 15.76 -2.91 -5.31
CA PHE A 9 15.42 -2.89 -3.89
C PHE A 9 14.12 -3.66 -3.59
N PHE A 10 13.24 -3.78 -4.60
CA PHE A 10 11.97 -4.50 -4.50
C PHE A 10 12.04 -5.93 -5.08
N ASP A 11 12.88 -6.19 -6.08
CA ASP A 11 13.05 -7.53 -6.70
C ASP A 11 13.69 -8.58 -5.77
N THR A 12 14.27 -8.18 -4.64
CA THR A 12 15.07 -9.05 -3.78
C THR A 12 14.32 -9.62 -2.58
N THR A 13 12.99 -9.51 -2.53
CA THR A 13 12.15 -10.11 -1.49
C THR A 13 11.98 -11.63 -1.62
N GLN A 14 12.49 -12.27 -2.68
CA GLN A 14 12.39 -13.72 -2.85
C GLN A 14 13.53 -14.46 -2.11
N HIS A 15 13.31 -14.82 -0.83
CA HIS A 15 13.78 -16.05 -0.15
C HIS A 15 13.64 -15.97 1.40
N ALA A 16 12.55 -16.56 1.94
CA ALA A 16 12.46 -17.73 2.85
C ALA A 16 12.43 -17.65 4.42
N PRO A 17 13.38 -17.09 5.21
CA PRO A 17 13.33 -17.28 6.67
C PRO A 17 12.23 -16.46 7.35
N MET A 18 12.10 -15.17 6.98
CA MET A 18 11.09 -14.27 7.56
C MET A 18 9.67 -14.64 7.13
N GLU A 19 9.49 -15.11 5.90
CA GLU A 19 8.17 -15.51 5.37
C GLU A 19 7.61 -16.72 6.11
N SER A 20 8.49 -17.70 6.40
CA SER A 20 8.13 -18.89 7.19
C SER A 20 7.80 -18.53 8.64
N GLN A 21 8.55 -17.59 9.24
CA GLN A 21 8.26 -17.10 10.58
C GLN A 21 6.95 -16.32 10.65
N LEU A 22 6.68 -15.44 9.68
CA LEU A 22 5.43 -14.69 9.59
C LEU A 22 4.23 -15.64 9.48
N PHE A 23 4.34 -16.64 8.61
CA PHE A 23 3.30 -17.65 8.41
C PHE A 23 3.02 -18.43 9.71
N ASN A 24 4.06 -18.96 10.36
CA ASN A 24 3.93 -19.70 11.60
C ASN A 24 3.33 -18.85 12.73
N THR A 25 3.79 -17.60 12.87
CA THR A 25 3.30 -16.68 13.90
C THR A 25 1.83 -16.34 13.67
N THR A 26 1.43 -16.10 12.42
CA THR A 26 0.04 -15.80 12.07
C THR A 26 -0.87 -16.99 12.37
N ILE A 27 -0.44 -18.21 12.05
CA ILE A 27 -1.19 -19.44 12.36
C ILE A 27 -1.35 -19.63 13.87
N GLN A 28 -0.30 -19.41 14.65
CA GLN A 28 -0.34 -19.56 16.11
C GLN A 28 -1.27 -18.55 16.78
N ASN A 29 -1.35 -17.33 16.23
CA ASN A 29 -2.17 -16.25 16.78
C ASN A 29 -3.63 -16.29 16.31
N CYS A 30 -3.97 -17.10 15.31
CA CYS A 30 -5.33 -17.19 14.80
C CYS A 30 -6.27 -17.88 15.81
N PRO A 31 -7.49 -17.34 16.02
CA PRO A 31 -8.45 -17.91 16.95
C PRO A 31 -8.86 -19.32 16.51
N ASN A 32 -9.10 -20.20 17.49
CA ASN A 32 -9.60 -21.53 17.23
C ASN A 32 -11.10 -21.48 16.91
N VAL A 33 -11.47 -21.90 15.69
CA VAL A 33 -12.86 -21.96 15.22
C VAL A 33 -13.30 -23.42 15.05
N THR A 34 -14.59 -23.67 15.23
CA THR A 34 -15.21 -25.00 15.27
C THR A 34 -15.34 -25.66 13.89
N THR A 35 -15.53 -24.88 12.83
CA THR A 35 -15.68 -25.37 11.46
C THR A 35 -14.41 -25.15 10.66
N LEU A 36 -14.02 -26.17 9.88
CA LEU A 36 -12.81 -26.14 9.07
C LEU A 36 -12.83 -25.01 8.04
N ASP A 37 -13.96 -24.83 7.35
CA ASP A 37 -14.06 -23.86 6.24
C ASP A 37 -13.93 -22.41 6.74
N GLU A 38 -14.60 -22.06 7.84
CA GLU A 38 -14.45 -20.74 8.48
C GLU A 38 -13.01 -20.52 8.96
N ARG A 39 -12.37 -21.56 9.52
CA ARG A 39 -10.96 -21.47 9.95
C ARG A 39 -10.02 -21.22 8.76
N ILE A 40 -10.23 -21.89 7.63
CA ILE A 40 -9.44 -21.69 6.42
C ILE A 40 -9.59 -20.25 5.93
N GLN A 41 -10.81 -19.71 5.89
CA GLN A 41 -11.04 -18.34 5.44
C GLN A 41 -10.36 -17.33 6.37
N ILE A 42 -10.52 -17.47 7.68
CA ILE A 42 -9.88 -16.59 8.66
C ILE A 42 -8.35 -16.63 8.54
N LEU A 43 -7.78 -17.82 8.31
CA LEU A 43 -6.34 -17.97 8.10
C LEU A 43 -5.89 -17.25 6.82
N ILE A 44 -6.61 -17.42 5.71
CA ILE A 44 -6.31 -16.74 4.45
C ILE A 44 -6.35 -15.23 4.65
N ASP A 45 -7.41 -14.70 5.28
CA ASP A 45 -7.57 -13.27 5.51
C ASP A 45 -6.44 -12.73 6.41
N SER A 46 -6.15 -13.43 7.51
CA SER A 46 -5.11 -13.06 8.48
C SER A 46 -3.71 -13.09 7.87
N ILE A 47 -3.40 -14.10 7.05
CA ILE A 47 -2.11 -14.22 6.38
C ILE A 47 -1.98 -13.15 5.28
N THR A 48 -3.05 -12.87 4.55
CA THR A 48 -3.07 -11.85 3.50
C THR A 48 -2.77 -10.47 4.09
N ILE A 49 -3.44 -10.10 5.18
CA ILE A 49 -3.20 -8.80 5.84
C ILE A 49 -1.83 -8.74 6.51
N ALA A 50 -1.38 -9.82 7.15
CA ALA A 50 -0.05 -9.86 7.76
C ALA A 50 1.06 -9.70 6.72
N THR A 51 0.93 -10.37 5.57
CA THR A 51 1.87 -10.28 4.44
C THR A 51 1.85 -8.88 3.84
N TYR A 52 0.67 -8.32 3.62
CA TYR A 52 0.52 -6.94 3.15
C TYR A 52 1.19 -5.94 4.09
N ASN A 53 0.94 -6.04 5.40
CA ASN A 53 1.52 -5.14 6.39
C ASN A 53 3.04 -5.26 6.46
N ASN A 54 3.58 -6.48 6.41
CA ASN A 54 5.02 -6.69 6.44
C ASN A 54 5.72 -6.05 5.22
N ILE A 55 5.19 -6.28 4.02
CA ILE A 55 5.77 -5.74 2.78
C ILE A 55 5.56 -4.23 2.70
N SER A 56 4.34 -3.75 2.95
CA SER A 56 3.97 -2.32 2.81
C SER A 56 4.76 -1.40 3.73
N ARG A 57 5.20 -1.86 4.91
CA ARG A 57 6.11 -1.11 5.80
C ARG A 57 7.44 -0.77 5.12
N GLY A 58 7.94 -1.65 4.26
CA GLY A 58 9.16 -1.44 3.48
C GLY A 58 8.95 -0.71 2.14
N LEU A 59 7.70 -0.42 1.76
CA LEU A 59 7.36 0.29 0.53
C LEU A 59 7.23 1.79 0.77
N PHE A 60 7.59 2.59 -0.23
CA PHE A 60 7.26 4.02 -0.25
C PHE A 60 5.77 4.21 -0.56
N GLU A 61 5.19 5.32 -0.09
CA GLU A 61 3.76 5.60 -0.18
C GLU A 61 3.20 5.54 -1.60
N ARG A 62 4.00 5.99 -2.58
CA ARG A 62 3.62 5.98 -4.01
C ARG A 62 3.44 4.56 -4.56
N ASP A 63 4.11 3.58 -3.96
CA ASP A 63 4.19 2.19 -4.44
C ASP A 63 3.16 1.30 -3.73
N LYS A 64 2.63 1.72 -2.57
CA LYS A 64 1.66 0.94 -1.76
C LYS A 64 0.36 0.66 -2.49
N LEU A 65 -0.23 1.65 -3.16
CA LEU A 65 -1.49 1.46 -3.89
C LEU A 65 -1.30 0.47 -5.06
N ILE A 66 -0.17 0.58 -5.78
CA ILE A 66 0.16 -0.34 -6.88
C ILE A 66 0.30 -1.76 -6.34
N PHE A 67 1.03 -1.95 -5.24
CA PHE A 67 1.17 -3.26 -4.60
C PHE A 67 -0.17 -3.84 -4.15
N SER A 68 -1.02 -3.02 -3.53
CA SER A 68 -2.36 -3.41 -3.09
C SER A 68 -3.24 -3.83 -4.27
N PHE A 69 -3.15 -3.09 -5.38
CA PHE A 69 -3.86 -3.43 -6.61
C PHE A 69 -3.36 -4.76 -7.19
N MET A 70 -2.05 -4.94 -7.33
CA MET A 70 -1.45 -6.18 -7.84
C MET A 70 -1.81 -7.39 -6.98
N LEU A 71 -1.80 -7.23 -5.65
CA LEU A 71 -2.23 -8.27 -4.70
C LEU A 71 -3.70 -8.66 -4.93
N CYS A 72 -4.59 -7.66 -5.04
CA CYS A 72 -6.01 -7.88 -5.32
C CYS A 72 -6.21 -8.62 -6.65
N ILE A 73 -5.50 -8.20 -7.70
CA ILE A 73 -5.59 -8.82 -9.02
C ILE A 73 -5.12 -10.27 -8.98
N GLU A 74 -4.01 -10.58 -8.31
CA GLU A 74 -3.49 -11.94 -8.25
C GLU A 74 -4.41 -12.88 -7.46
N ILE A 75 -4.98 -12.40 -6.35
CA ILE A 75 -6.00 -13.15 -5.59
C ILE A 75 -7.22 -13.46 -6.47
N LEU A 76 -7.76 -12.45 -7.17
CA LEU A 76 -8.94 -12.62 -8.01
C LEU A 76 -8.68 -13.47 -9.26
N LYS A 77 -7.46 -13.42 -9.81
CA LYS A 77 -7.02 -14.33 -10.89
C LYS A 77 -7.00 -15.78 -10.41
N GLN A 78 -6.48 -16.04 -9.20
CA GLN A 78 -6.46 -17.39 -8.64
C GLN A 78 -7.88 -17.91 -8.35
N MET A 79 -8.83 -17.02 -8.06
CA MET A 79 -10.26 -17.32 -7.95
C MET A 79 -10.98 -17.46 -9.30
N ASN A 80 -10.28 -17.35 -10.43
CA ASN A 80 -10.83 -17.33 -11.80
C ASN A 80 -11.87 -16.22 -12.03
N GLN A 81 -11.81 -15.12 -11.29
CA GLN A 81 -12.71 -13.96 -11.47
C GLN A 81 -12.14 -12.92 -12.45
N ILE A 82 -10.87 -13.07 -12.83
CA ILE A 82 -10.15 -12.24 -13.80
C ILE A 82 -9.44 -13.14 -14.79
N THR A 83 -9.70 -12.92 -16.07
CA THR A 83 -8.96 -13.58 -17.15
C THR A 83 -7.70 -12.79 -17.50
N MET A 84 -6.68 -13.47 -18.05
CA MET A 84 -5.47 -12.81 -18.51
C MET A 84 -5.74 -11.77 -19.61
N ASN A 85 -6.76 -11.99 -20.45
CA ASN A 85 -7.15 -11.07 -21.51
C ASN A 85 -7.75 -9.78 -20.95
N GLU A 86 -8.60 -9.87 -19.93
CA GLU A 86 -9.13 -8.69 -19.20
C GLU A 86 -8.00 -7.90 -18.55
N TRP A 87 -7.07 -8.58 -17.89
CA TRP A 87 -5.92 -7.94 -17.25
C TRP A 87 -5.02 -7.21 -18.26
N LEU A 88 -4.65 -7.88 -19.36
CA LEU A 88 -3.83 -7.27 -20.41
C LEU A 88 -4.54 -6.09 -21.06
N TYR A 89 -5.85 -6.17 -21.28
CA TYR A 89 -6.63 -5.07 -21.83
C TYR A 89 -6.62 -3.86 -20.89
N PHE A 90 -6.74 -4.06 -19.58
CA PHE A 90 -6.65 -2.95 -18.61
C PHE A 90 -5.30 -2.24 -18.66
N LEU A 91 -4.20 -3.00 -18.76
CA LEU A 91 -2.84 -2.46 -18.75
C LEU A 91 -2.42 -1.79 -20.08
N LEU A 92 -2.75 -2.43 -21.20
CA LEU A 92 -2.19 -2.09 -22.51
C LEU A 92 -3.24 -1.51 -23.47
N GLY A 93 -4.52 -1.59 -23.14
CA GLY A 93 -5.62 -1.38 -24.09
C GLY A 93 -5.70 -2.53 -25.10
N ILE A 94 -6.16 -2.23 -26.31
CA ILE A 94 -6.23 -3.23 -27.38
C ILE A 94 -4.81 -3.61 -27.82
N PRO A 95 -4.42 -4.90 -27.77
CA PRO A 95 -3.17 -5.33 -28.37
C PRO A 95 -3.23 -5.13 -29.89
N ASN A 96 -2.25 -4.41 -30.46
CA ASN A 96 -2.16 -4.04 -31.88
C ASN A 96 -2.30 -5.22 -32.88
N ASN A 97 -2.17 -6.46 -32.42
CA ASN A 97 -2.25 -7.66 -33.25
C ASN A 97 -3.67 -8.27 -33.36
N ASN A 98 -4.62 -7.86 -32.50
CA ASN A 98 -6.01 -8.33 -32.53
C ASN A 98 -6.99 -7.23 -32.96
N ILE A 99 -6.50 -6.22 -33.69
CA ILE A 99 -7.43 -5.32 -34.36
C ILE A 99 -8.00 -6.08 -35.54
N ILE A 100 -9.10 -6.80 -35.30
CA ILE A 100 -10.10 -7.04 -36.34
C ILE A 100 -10.70 -5.66 -36.62
N ILE A 101 -9.92 -4.79 -37.29
CA ILE A 101 -10.47 -3.64 -38.00
C ILE A 101 -11.20 -4.26 -39.19
N ASN A 102 -12.40 -4.78 -38.95
CA ASN A 102 -13.41 -4.68 -39.99
C ASN A 102 -13.74 -3.19 -40.08
N THR A 103 -12.96 -2.49 -40.90
CA THR A 103 -13.00 -1.04 -41.18
C THR A 103 -14.33 -0.57 -41.79
N LYS A 104 -15.38 -1.38 -41.71
CA LYS A 104 -16.67 -1.18 -42.38
C LYS A 104 -17.84 -0.91 -41.44
N GLN A 105 -17.68 -1.04 -40.12
CA GLN A 105 -18.72 -0.68 -39.14
C GLN A 105 -18.12 0.03 -37.92
N GLN A 106 -17.50 1.20 -38.12
CA GLN A 106 -17.39 2.14 -37.01
C GLN A 106 -18.79 2.68 -36.75
N LEU A 107 -19.42 2.25 -35.66
CA LEU A 107 -20.66 2.86 -35.19
C LEU A 107 -20.35 4.34 -34.92
N GLU A 108 -20.87 5.20 -35.79
CA GLU A 108 -20.73 6.64 -35.62
C GLU A 108 -21.35 7.05 -34.29
N GLN A 109 -20.66 7.93 -33.56
CA GLN A 109 -21.17 8.40 -32.29
C GLN A 109 -22.53 9.09 -32.50
N PRO A 110 -23.59 8.61 -31.83
CA PRO A 110 -24.91 9.21 -31.95
C PRO A 110 -24.87 10.69 -31.55
N ILE A 111 -25.55 11.55 -32.31
CA ILE A 111 -25.51 13.01 -32.10
C ILE A 111 -25.88 13.38 -30.65
N HIS A 112 -26.88 12.70 -30.11
CA HIS A 112 -27.38 12.91 -28.76
C HIS A 112 -26.42 12.51 -27.63
N THR A 113 -25.32 11.78 -27.86
CA THR A 113 -24.30 11.49 -26.81
C THR A 113 -23.13 12.47 -26.85
N LYS A 114 -22.98 13.25 -27.93
CA LYS A 114 -21.84 14.17 -28.14
C LYS A 114 -21.77 15.32 -27.12
N ASN A 115 -22.85 15.60 -26.41
CA ASN A 115 -22.93 16.65 -25.40
C ASN A 115 -22.30 16.28 -24.05
N TRP A 116 -22.17 14.98 -23.75
CA TRP A 116 -21.63 14.51 -22.47
C TRP A 116 -20.55 13.42 -22.61
N LEU A 117 -20.47 12.75 -23.77
CA LEU A 117 -19.49 11.72 -24.05
C LEU A 117 -18.51 12.20 -25.12
N ASN A 118 -17.22 12.17 -24.82
CA ASN A 118 -16.21 12.58 -25.78
C ASN A 118 -15.89 11.47 -26.80
N ILE A 119 -15.30 11.84 -27.95
CA ILE A 119 -15.00 10.91 -29.05
C ILE A 119 -14.01 9.82 -28.61
N LYS A 120 -13.09 10.11 -27.69
CA LYS A 120 -12.12 9.13 -27.18
C LYS A 120 -12.82 8.05 -26.33
N GLN A 121 -13.70 8.45 -25.42
CA GLN A 121 -14.52 7.57 -24.59
C GLN A 121 -15.43 6.72 -25.48
N TRP A 122 -16.09 7.33 -26.48
CA TRP A 122 -16.92 6.56 -27.43
C TRP A 122 -16.11 5.48 -28.15
N LYS A 123 -14.90 5.81 -28.64
CA LYS A 123 -14.02 4.80 -29.26
C LYS A 123 -13.70 3.66 -28.28
N ARG A 124 -13.32 3.97 -27.04
CA ARG A 124 -13.03 2.96 -26.02
C ARG A 124 -14.24 2.08 -25.67
N ILE A 125 -15.45 2.63 -25.70
CA ILE A 125 -16.70 1.87 -25.54
C ILE A 125 -16.88 0.86 -26.67
N ILE A 126 -16.67 1.30 -27.92
CA ILE A 126 -16.71 0.41 -29.08
C ILE A 126 -15.63 -0.67 -28.95
N ASP A 127 -14.40 -0.27 -28.61
CA ASP A 127 -13.28 -1.18 -28.40
C ASP A 127 -13.59 -2.24 -27.33
N LEU A 128 -14.16 -1.83 -26.20
CA LEU A 128 -14.58 -2.72 -25.11
C LEU A 128 -15.67 -3.69 -25.59
N SER A 129 -16.66 -3.19 -26.34
CA SER A 129 -17.76 -4.01 -26.88
C SER A 129 -17.29 -5.05 -27.90
N GLN A 130 -16.25 -4.73 -28.68
CA GLN A 130 -15.69 -5.61 -29.70
C GLN A 130 -14.73 -6.65 -29.10
N TYR A 131 -13.92 -6.23 -28.13
CA TYR A 131 -12.91 -7.11 -27.52
C TYR A 131 -13.52 -8.10 -26.52
N PHE A 132 -14.62 -7.71 -25.84
CA PHE A 132 -15.35 -8.54 -24.88
C PHE A 132 -16.85 -8.61 -25.25
N PRO A 133 -17.20 -9.28 -26.36
CA PRO A 133 -18.57 -9.28 -26.87
C PRO A 133 -19.55 -9.98 -25.94
N GLU A 134 -19.14 -11.03 -25.22
CA GLU A 134 -20.03 -11.74 -24.29
C GLU A 134 -20.63 -10.81 -23.22
N GLN A 135 -19.82 -9.90 -22.70
CA GLN A 135 -20.21 -8.99 -21.61
C GLN A 135 -20.72 -7.63 -22.13
N PHE A 136 -20.14 -7.11 -23.22
CA PHE A 136 -20.32 -5.70 -23.61
C PHE A 136 -20.86 -5.47 -25.03
N HIS A 137 -21.28 -6.50 -25.79
CA HIS A 137 -21.79 -6.30 -27.16
C HIS A 137 -22.96 -5.30 -27.25
N THR A 138 -23.83 -5.23 -26.24
CA THR A 138 -24.97 -4.30 -26.21
C THR A 138 -24.59 -2.89 -25.73
N LEU A 139 -23.40 -2.70 -25.15
CA LEU A 139 -23.01 -1.47 -24.47
C LEU A 139 -23.20 -0.20 -25.30
N PRO A 140 -22.80 -0.13 -26.59
CA PRO A 140 -22.99 1.07 -27.40
C PRO A 140 -24.47 1.46 -27.58
N ASN A 141 -25.36 0.46 -27.66
CA ASN A 141 -26.80 0.67 -27.71
C ASN A 141 -27.38 0.99 -26.34
N ASP A 142 -26.88 0.34 -25.29
CA ASP A 142 -27.43 0.47 -23.95
C ASP A 142 -27.17 1.85 -23.35
N ILE A 143 -26.03 2.48 -23.68
CA ILE A 143 -25.72 3.86 -23.31
C ILE A 143 -26.77 4.87 -23.85
N CYS A 144 -27.43 4.55 -24.97
CA CYS A 144 -28.42 5.43 -25.57
C CYS A 144 -29.83 5.23 -24.98
N ASN A 145 -30.09 4.05 -24.41
CA ASN A 145 -31.44 3.57 -24.09
C ASN A 145 -31.66 3.24 -22.60
N TYR A 146 -30.59 3.15 -21.80
CA TYR A 146 -30.66 2.80 -20.38
C TYR A 146 -29.87 3.78 -19.53
N SER A 147 -30.27 3.91 -18.27
CA SER A 147 -29.42 4.52 -17.25
C SER A 147 -28.42 3.49 -16.75
N ILE A 148 -27.12 3.79 -16.85
CA ILE A 148 -26.06 2.90 -16.41
C ILE A 148 -25.42 3.48 -15.14
N ILE A 149 -25.60 2.73 -14.05
CA ILE A 149 -25.00 3.00 -12.75
C ILE A 149 -24.30 1.72 -12.32
N ILE A 150 -23.01 1.81 -12.06
CA ILE A 150 -22.20 0.69 -11.60
C ILE A 150 -21.89 0.87 -10.13
N ASP A 151 -22.11 -0.19 -9.37
CA ASP A 151 -21.88 -0.24 -7.93
C ASP A 151 -20.88 -1.34 -7.60
N PHE A 152 -19.78 -0.96 -6.95
CA PHE A 152 -18.84 -1.93 -6.39
C PHE A 152 -19.33 -2.56 -5.09
N ASN A 153 -20.29 -1.93 -4.39
CA ASN A 153 -20.87 -2.44 -3.17
C ASN A 153 -22.12 -3.31 -3.47
N PRO A 154 -22.04 -4.64 -3.32
CA PRO A 154 -23.23 -5.48 -3.54
C PRO A 154 -24.31 -5.33 -2.45
N ILE A 155 -24.00 -4.69 -1.31
CA ILE A 155 -24.81 -4.74 -0.07
C ILE A 155 -25.88 -3.63 0.01
N MET A 156 -25.82 -2.57 -0.81
CA MET A 156 -26.82 -1.48 -0.79
C MET A 156 -28.16 -1.83 -1.48
N LYS A 157 -28.78 -2.95 -1.11
CA LYS A 157 -30.22 -3.17 -1.36
C LYS A 157 -31.14 -2.56 -0.29
N GLN A 158 -30.60 -1.94 0.79
CA GLN A 158 -31.42 -1.53 1.95
C GLN A 158 -31.07 -0.17 2.61
N LEU A 159 -30.52 0.83 1.92
CA LEU A 159 -30.53 2.21 2.47
C LEU A 159 -31.70 3.03 1.88
N PRO A 160 -32.51 3.72 2.72
CA PRO A 160 -33.58 4.60 2.24
C PRO A 160 -33.01 5.74 1.39
N ARG A 161 -33.56 5.91 0.18
CA ARG A 161 -33.06 6.80 -0.87
C ARG A 161 -33.28 8.32 -0.64
N GLU A 162 -33.76 8.75 0.52
CA GLU A 162 -34.34 10.10 0.63
C GLU A 162 -33.40 11.19 1.14
N GLN A 163 -32.18 10.89 1.58
CA GLN A 163 -31.24 11.93 2.01
C GLN A 163 -29.81 11.49 1.72
N GLU A 164 -29.24 11.90 0.57
CA GLU A 164 -27.79 12.11 0.34
C GLU A 164 -27.48 12.25 -1.17
N GLU A 165 -27.95 13.33 -1.81
CA GLU A 165 -27.64 13.61 -3.22
C GLU A 165 -26.16 13.97 -3.47
N ASN A 166 -25.36 14.19 -2.43
CA ASN A 166 -23.96 14.63 -2.52
C ASN A 166 -22.91 13.59 -2.08
N LYS A 167 -23.30 12.32 -1.80
CA LYS A 167 -22.37 11.26 -1.37
C LYS A 167 -22.27 10.05 -2.32
N GLU A 168 -22.90 10.10 -3.51
CA GLU A 168 -22.79 9.01 -4.50
C GLU A 168 -21.30 8.70 -4.83
N GLU A 169 -20.45 9.73 -4.85
CA GLU A 169 -19.02 9.62 -5.12
C GLU A 169 -18.16 9.07 -3.96
N GLU A 170 -18.69 8.99 -2.74
CA GLU A 170 -18.01 8.40 -1.57
C GLU A 170 -18.38 6.91 -1.38
N LEU A 171 -19.41 6.43 -2.07
CA LEU A 171 -19.98 5.08 -1.88
C LEU A 171 -19.53 4.07 -2.94
N GLY A 172 -18.56 4.38 -3.80
CA GLY A 172 -18.15 3.49 -4.89
C GLY A 172 -19.21 3.26 -5.96
N ILE A 173 -20.15 4.21 -6.09
CA ILE A 173 -21.21 4.23 -7.08
C ILE A 173 -20.81 5.17 -8.21
N TYR A 174 -20.81 4.65 -9.44
CA TYR A 174 -20.35 5.36 -10.63
C TYR A 174 -21.49 5.44 -11.66
N ARG A 175 -21.91 6.67 -11.96
CA ARG A 175 -22.98 6.92 -12.92
C ARG A 175 -22.41 7.22 -14.30
N LEU A 176 -22.54 6.29 -15.23
CA LEU A 176 -21.93 6.41 -16.57
C LEU A 176 -22.79 7.24 -17.54
N THR A 177 -24.09 7.37 -17.26
CA THR A 177 -25.05 8.14 -18.08
C THR A 177 -25.64 9.33 -17.30
N PRO A 178 -25.75 10.54 -17.87
CA PRO A 178 -26.24 11.72 -17.14
C PRO A 178 -27.65 11.57 -16.57
N LYS A 179 -27.94 12.24 -15.44
CA LYS A 179 -29.24 12.21 -14.74
C LYS A 179 -30.38 12.78 -15.60
N ASP A 180 -30.11 13.81 -16.39
CA ASP A 180 -31.10 14.53 -17.21
C ASP A 180 -31.28 13.92 -18.61
N TYR A 181 -30.64 12.76 -18.87
CA TYR A 181 -30.66 12.12 -20.17
C TYR A 181 -31.97 11.34 -20.37
N LYS A 182 -33.04 12.09 -20.66
CA LYS A 182 -34.45 11.63 -20.74
C LYS A 182 -34.98 11.16 -19.39
N ASN A 183 -35.88 11.95 -18.81
CA ASN A 183 -36.64 11.57 -17.62
C ASN A 183 -37.22 10.16 -17.84
N THR A 184 -36.79 9.21 -17.00
CA THR A 184 -37.14 7.77 -16.98
C THR A 184 -36.57 6.88 -18.09
N LEU A 185 -35.24 6.79 -18.22
CA LEU A 185 -34.64 5.59 -18.82
C LEU A 185 -34.67 4.42 -17.81
N PRO A 186 -34.96 3.18 -18.25
CA PRO A 186 -34.85 2.01 -17.41
C PRO A 186 -33.41 1.80 -16.92
N LEU A 187 -33.24 1.25 -15.72
CA LEU A 187 -31.92 0.94 -15.18
C LEU A 187 -31.37 -0.32 -15.86
N SER A 188 -30.10 -0.26 -16.28
CA SER A 188 -29.38 -1.43 -16.78
C SER A 188 -29.13 -2.48 -15.68
N ASN A 189 -28.90 -3.74 -16.07
CA ASN A 189 -28.62 -4.85 -15.16
C ASN A 189 -27.13 -5.25 -15.08
N TYR A 190 -26.22 -4.35 -15.46
CA TYR A 190 -24.77 -4.63 -15.44
C TYR A 190 -24.25 -5.02 -14.05
N ASN A 191 -24.85 -4.52 -12.96
CA ASN A 191 -24.41 -4.87 -11.60
C ASN A 191 -24.59 -6.35 -11.23
N GLU A 192 -25.55 -7.04 -11.85
CA GLU A 192 -25.83 -8.46 -11.62
C GLU A 192 -25.04 -9.37 -12.58
N LYS A 193 -24.66 -8.84 -13.76
CA LYS A 193 -23.99 -9.59 -14.82
C LYS A 193 -22.46 -9.53 -14.75
N LEU A 194 -21.90 -8.39 -14.34
CA LEU A 194 -20.47 -8.13 -14.43
C LEU A 194 -19.73 -8.53 -13.16
N THR A 195 -18.55 -9.13 -13.33
CA THR A 195 -17.60 -9.32 -12.22
C THR A 195 -17.08 -7.97 -11.71
N SER A 196 -16.49 -7.94 -10.50
CA SER A 196 -15.92 -6.69 -9.98
C SER A 196 -14.84 -6.11 -10.90
N PHE A 197 -14.06 -6.95 -11.59
CA PHE A 197 -13.04 -6.46 -12.51
C PHE A 197 -13.63 -5.94 -13.82
N GLN A 198 -14.67 -6.57 -14.34
CA GLN A 198 -15.40 -6.06 -15.51
C GLN A 198 -16.09 -4.72 -15.21
N LYS A 199 -16.59 -4.52 -14.00
CA LYS A 199 -17.05 -3.21 -13.52
C LYS A 199 -15.93 -2.17 -13.54
N LEU A 200 -14.72 -2.53 -13.07
CA LEU A 200 -13.54 -1.66 -13.16
C LEU A 200 -13.21 -1.29 -14.62
N LEU A 201 -13.16 -2.26 -15.53
CA LEU A 201 -12.94 -2.00 -16.97
C LEU A 201 -13.96 -0.99 -17.54
N LEU A 202 -15.23 -1.21 -17.22
CA LEU A 202 -16.32 -0.35 -17.67
C LEU A 202 -16.20 1.06 -17.09
N ILE A 203 -16.01 1.21 -15.78
CA ILE A 203 -15.90 2.53 -15.14
C ILE A 203 -14.67 3.29 -15.65
N SER A 204 -13.51 2.63 -15.76
CA SER A 204 -12.27 3.24 -16.26
C SER A 204 -12.34 3.68 -17.74
N THR A 205 -13.34 3.21 -18.48
CA THR A 205 -13.63 3.67 -19.84
C THR A 205 -14.25 5.08 -19.85
N PHE A 206 -15.04 5.42 -18.82
CA PHE A 206 -15.70 6.72 -18.70
C PHE A 206 -14.90 7.69 -17.81
N TYR A 207 -14.33 7.21 -16.71
CA TYR A 207 -13.67 8.01 -15.67
C TYR A 207 -12.14 7.97 -15.76
N GLU A 208 -11.58 8.28 -16.93
CA GLU A 208 -10.13 8.21 -17.19
C GLU A 208 -9.32 9.04 -16.17
N ASP A 209 -9.75 10.28 -15.90
CA ASP A 209 -9.06 11.20 -14.98
C ASP A 209 -9.17 10.79 -13.49
N GLN A 210 -10.11 9.89 -13.16
CA GLN A 210 -10.33 9.41 -11.79
C GLN A 210 -9.92 7.94 -11.61
N THR A 211 -9.19 7.35 -12.56
CA THR A 211 -8.81 5.92 -12.52
C THR A 211 -8.17 5.50 -11.20
N ILE A 212 -7.33 6.34 -10.59
CA ILE A 212 -6.71 6.06 -9.29
C ILE A 212 -7.76 5.91 -8.17
N LYS A 213 -8.80 6.75 -8.18
CA LYS A 213 -9.92 6.66 -7.23
C LYS A 213 -10.71 5.37 -7.46
N VAL A 214 -11.03 5.05 -8.72
CA VAL A 214 -11.74 3.82 -9.08
C VAL A 214 -10.96 2.57 -8.65
N ILE A 215 -9.64 2.55 -8.82
CA ILE A 215 -8.76 1.47 -8.34
C ILE A 215 -8.81 1.36 -6.81
N ARG A 216 -8.76 2.49 -6.10
CA ARG A 216 -8.84 2.52 -4.63
C ARG A 216 -10.17 1.92 -4.15
N ASP A 217 -11.28 2.29 -4.77
CA ASP A 217 -12.60 1.73 -4.45
C ASP A 217 -12.69 0.24 -4.81
N PHE A 218 -12.16 -0.15 -5.97
CA PHE A 218 -12.06 -1.57 -6.36
C PHE A 218 -11.33 -2.40 -5.31
N ILE A 219 -10.18 -1.93 -4.80
CA ILE A 219 -9.44 -2.61 -3.74
C ILE A 219 -10.26 -2.62 -2.44
N TYR A 220 -10.88 -1.49 -2.07
CA TYR A 220 -11.69 -1.38 -0.86
C TYR A 220 -12.80 -2.45 -0.82
N TYR A 221 -13.51 -2.65 -1.92
CA TYR A 221 -14.63 -3.57 -1.96
C TYR A 221 -14.25 -5.04 -2.15
N ASN A 222 -13.05 -5.33 -2.68
CA ASN A 222 -12.57 -6.71 -2.87
C ASN A 222 -11.69 -7.21 -1.73
N LEU A 223 -10.82 -6.36 -1.16
CA LEU A 223 -9.90 -6.73 -0.08
C LEU A 223 -10.20 -6.03 1.26
N GLY A 224 -10.83 -4.86 1.22
CA GLY A 224 -11.14 -4.08 2.42
C GLY A 224 -10.31 -2.81 2.59
N LYS A 225 -10.73 -1.98 3.55
CA LYS A 225 -10.12 -0.67 3.83
C LYS A 225 -8.65 -0.72 4.24
N GLU A 226 -8.23 -1.82 4.85
CA GLU A 226 -6.88 -1.98 5.40
C GLU A 226 -5.80 -2.02 4.31
N PHE A 227 -6.20 -2.34 3.07
CA PHE A 227 -5.31 -2.40 1.90
C PHE A 227 -5.18 -1.05 1.17
N ILE A 228 -5.90 -0.02 1.60
CA ILE A 228 -5.81 1.33 1.00
C ILE A 228 -5.43 2.40 2.02
N GLU A 229 -5.51 2.08 3.30
CA GLU A 229 -5.09 2.94 4.40
C GLU A 229 -3.66 2.60 4.78
N THR A 230 -2.86 3.64 5.04
CA THR A 230 -1.48 3.43 5.49
C THR A 230 -1.49 2.89 6.92
N PRO A 231 -1.00 1.68 7.20
CA PRO A 231 -0.96 1.17 8.56
C PRO A 231 -0.05 2.03 9.42
N SER A 232 -0.51 2.39 10.63
CA SER A 232 0.31 3.12 11.60
C SER A 232 1.47 2.25 12.06
N CYS A 233 2.69 2.63 11.71
CA CYS A 233 3.90 1.87 12.04
C CYS A 233 4.63 2.50 13.24
N HIS A 234 4.47 1.91 14.43
CA HIS A 234 5.17 2.33 15.65
C HIS A 234 6.43 1.50 15.87
N LEU A 235 7.51 2.13 16.34
CA LEU A 235 8.78 1.44 16.63
C LEU A 235 8.63 0.33 17.68
N SER A 236 7.68 0.46 18.60
CA SER A 236 7.37 -0.57 19.59
C SER A 236 6.84 -1.88 18.99
N ILE A 237 6.13 -1.80 17.86
CA ILE A 237 5.68 -2.99 17.11
C ILE A 237 6.88 -3.61 16.42
N LEU A 238 7.67 -2.79 15.72
CA LEU A 238 8.85 -3.26 14.99
C LEU A 238 9.90 -3.89 15.92
N TYR A 239 10.07 -3.36 17.13
CA TYR A 239 10.97 -3.90 18.14
C TYR A 239 10.65 -5.36 18.51
N LYS A 240 9.37 -5.75 18.52
CA LYS A 240 8.95 -7.14 18.80
C LYS A 240 9.29 -8.10 17.66
N GLU A 241 9.48 -7.57 16.46
CA GLU A 241 9.87 -8.30 15.26
C GLU A 241 11.40 -8.34 15.07
N MET A 242 12.14 -7.61 15.90
CA MET A 242 13.60 -7.64 15.96
C MET A 242 14.11 -8.59 17.04
N ASP A 243 15.30 -9.12 16.82
CA ASP A 243 16.10 -9.80 17.83
C ASP A 243 17.58 -9.37 17.73
N SER A 244 18.48 -10.10 18.38
CA SER A 244 19.92 -9.82 18.32
C SER A 244 20.56 -10.08 16.95
N MET A 245 19.83 -10.68 16.02
CA MET A 245 20.30 -11.19 14.72
C MET A 245 19.61 -10.56 13.53
N THR A 246 18.41 -10.01 13.76
CA THR A 246 17.55 -9.37 12.79
C THR A 246 17.57 -7.87 13.05
N PRO A 247 18.40 -7.10 12.31
CA PRO A 247 18.46 -5.65 12.42
C PRO A 247 17.16 -5.00 11.94
N LEU A 248 17.02 -3.70 12.24
CA LEU A 248 16.01 -2.85 11.64
C LEU A 248 16.66 -1.82 10.71
N ILE A 249 16.09 -1.66 9.52
CA ILE A 249 16.53 -0.70 8.52
C ILE A 249 15.45 0.37 8.33
N PHE A 250 15.80 1.62 8.62
CA PHE A 250 15.09 2.80 8.18
C PHE A 250 15.49 3.13 6.74
N ILE A 251 14.57 2.92 5.80
CA ILE A 251 14.74 3.28 4.40
C ILE A 251 14.31 4.75 4.23
N LEU A 252 15.28 5.61 3.98
CA LEU A 252 15.08 7.06 3.99
C LEU A 252 14.66 7.60 2.63
N SER A 253 13.71 8.54 2.65
CA SER A 253 13.47 9.48 1.56
C SER A 253 14.28 10.76 1.73
N ASN A 254 14.41 11.54 0.65
CA ASN A 254 15.10 12.83 0.70
C ASN A 254 14.49 13.75 1.76
N GLY A 255 15.31 14.27 2.67
CA GLY A 255 14.86 15.18 3.73
C GLY A 255 14.12 14.51 4.88
N SER A 256 14.16 13.18 4.99
CA SER A 256 13.65 12.43 6.16
C SER A 256 14.79 11.99 7.07
N ASP A 257 14.57 12.09 8.38
CA ASP A 257 15.49 11.61 9.41
C ASP A 257 14.69 10.90 10.52
N PRO A 258 14.96 9.61 10.83
CA PRO A 258 14.26 8.88 11.87
C PRO A 258 14.72 9.23 13.30
N MET A 259 15.76 10.07 13.46
CA MET A 259 16.39 10.32 14.76
C MET A 259 15.40 10.78 15.83
N ASN A 260 14.52 11.74 15.53
CA ASN A 260 13.56 12.24 16.51
C ASN A 260 12.60 11.14 17.00
N GLN A 261 12.11 10.30 16.08
CA GLN A 261 11.25 9.17 16.40
C GLN A 261 12.00 8.12 17.21
N PHE A 262 13.25 7.85 16.84
CA PHE A 262 14.11 6.90 17.53
C PHE A 262 14.48 7.37 18.95
N GLN A 263 14.76 8.66 19.15
CA GLN A 263 15.04 9.25 20.46
C GLN A 263 13.85 9.17 21.41
N LYS A 264 12.63 9.44 20.91
CA LYS A 264 11.39 9.24 21.69
C LYS A 264 11.27 7.77 22.12
N PHE A 265 11.51 6.83 21.20
CA PHE A 265 11.44 5.39 21.45
C PHE A 265 12.47 4.90 22.49
N ILE A 266 13.74 5.26 22.38
CA ILE A 266 14.76 4.83 23.37
C ILE A 266 14.50 5.43 24.76
N LYS A 267 13.85 6.60 24.84
CA LYS A 267 13.43 7.22 26.10
C LYS A 267 12.29 6.42 26.74
N GLU A 268 11.30 6.00 25.96
CA GLU A 268 10.20 5.15 26.45
C GLU A 268 10.70 3.79 26.98
N PHE A 269 11.77 3.26 26.40
CA PHE A 269 12.37 1.99 26.82
C PHE A 269 13.47 2.14 27.88
N ASN A 270 13.74 3.35 28.40
CA ASN A 270 14.85 3.63 29.34
C ASN A 270 16.24 3.17 28.85
N TYR A 271 16.48 3.25 27.53
CA TYR A 271 17.71 2.80 26.88
C TYR A 271 18.67 3.93 26.49
N ILE A 272 18.38 5.17 26.86
CA ILE A 272 19.13 6.38 26.43
C ILE A 272 20.65 6.24 26.65
N GLU A 273 21.07 5.73 27.80
CA GLU A 273 22.50 5.62 28.16
C GLU A 273 23.18 4.38 27.55
N ARG A 274 22.41 3.47 26.94
CA ARG A 274 22.86 2.18 26.39
C ARG A 274 22.73 2.10 24.87
N VAL A 275 22.67 3.25 24.20
CA VAL A 275 22.53 3.37 22.75
C VAL A 275 23.72 4.12 22.17
N HIS A 276 24.42 3.48 21.24
CA HIS A 276 25.59 4.03 20.56
C HIS A 276 25.20 4.44 19.14
N ILE A 277 25.22 5.75 18.86
CA ILE A 277 24.85 6.31 17.56
C ILE A 277 26.11 6.68 16.78
N VAL A 278 26.22 6.20 15.54
CA VAL A 278 27.35 6.49 14.64
C VAL A 278 26.85 6.89 13.27
N SER A 279 27.16 8.11 12.84
CA SER A 279 26.94 8.52 11.44
C SER A 279 28.07 8.00 10.56
N LEU A 280 27.73 7.15 9.59
CA LEU A 280 28.69 6.55 8.67
C LEU A 280 29.05 7.55 7.57
N GLY A 281 30.35 7.73 7.40
CA GLY A 281 30.99 8.50 6.36
C GLY A 281 32.40 7.96 6.12
N GLN A 282 33.24 8.71 5.41
CA GLN A 282 34.60 8.26 5.12
C GLN A 282 35.38 7.98 6.43
N GLY A 283 35.90 6.77 6.58
CA GLY A 283 36.73 6.36 7.71
C GLY A 283 35.99 5.96 9.00
N GLN A 284 34.66 6.00 9.06
CA GLN A 284 33.91 5.64 10.29
C GLN A 284 33.64 4.14 10.45
N GLY A 285 33.79 3.34 9.39
CA GLY A 285 33.53 1.89 9.40
C GLY A 285 34.22 1.12 10.53
N PRO A 286 35.56 1.25 10.72
CA PRO A 286 36.26 0.55 11.79
C PRO A 286 35.81 0.93 13.20
N LYS A 287 35.34 2.17 13.40
CA LYS A 287 34.78 2.62 14.68
C LYS A 287 33.41 1.97 14.92
N ALA A 288 32.56 1.94 13.90
CA ALA A 288 31.27 1.27 13.96
C ALA A 288 31.42 -0.23 14.28
N GLU A 289 32.37 -0.90 13.64
CA GLU A 289 32.65 -2.32 13.87
C GLU A 289 33.05 -2.62 15.32
N LYS A 290 33.95 -1.83 15.90
CA LYS A 290 34.33 -1.97 17.32
C LYS A 290 33.14 -1.80 18.25
N LEU A 291 32.31 -0.78 18.00
CA LEU A 291 31.11 -0.52 18.80
C LEU A 291 30.09 -1.66 18.71
N ILE A 292 29.90 -2.25 17.53
CA ILE A 292 29.03 -3.42 17.37
C ILE A 292 29.57 -4.58 18.23
N HIS A 293 30.86 -4.90 18.13
CA HIS A 293 31.43 -6.01 18.90
C HIS A 293 31.37 -5.80 20.42
N GLU A 294 31.52 -4.57 20.90
CA GLU A 294 31.35 -4.24 22.33
C GLU A 294 29.88 -4.34 22.75
N ALA A 295 28.98 -3.74 21.98
CA ALA A 295 27.54 -3.77 22.24
C ALA A 295 26.96 -5.20 22.21
N CYS A 296 27.46 -6.07 21.33
CA CYS A 296 27.08 -7.49 21.29
C CYS A 296 27.39 -8.22 22.61
N LYS A 297 28.42 -7.81 23.35
CA LYS A 297 28.76 -8.40 24.66
C LYS A 297 27.94 -7.80 25.78
N LEU A 298 27.69 -6.49 25.73
CA LEU A 298 27.02 -5.73 26.79
C LEU A 298 25.48 -5.76 26.68
N GLY A 299 24.93 -6.10 25.51
CA GLY A 299 23.50 -5.99 25.24
C GLY A 299 23.03 -4.57 24.92
N ASP A 300 23.95 -3.70 24.53
CA ASP A 300 23.65 -2.32 24.15
C ASP A 300 23.12 -2.24 22.72
N TRP A 301 22.53 -1.11 22.37
CA TRP A 301 21.98 -0.89 21.03
C TRP A 301 22.95 -0.06 20.19
N VAL A 302 23.02 -0.36 18.90
CA VAL A 302 23.84 0.42 17.96
C VAL A 302 22.95 0.96 16.86
N PHE A 303 23.05 2.26 16.59
CA PHE A 303 22.39 2.90 15.47
C PHE A 303 23.41 3.45 14.48
N LEU A 304 23.53 2.79 13.32
CA LEU A 304 24.36 3.26 12.22
C LEU A 304 23.53 4.15 11.29
N GLN A 305 23.91 5.42 11.17
CA GLN A 305 23.24 6.37 10.31
C GLN A 305 23.92 6.49 8.95
N ASN A 306 23.13 6.80 7.92
CA ASN A 306 23.61 7.13 6.58
C ASN A 306 24.50 6.05 5.94
N CYS A 307 24.14 4.76 6.09
CA CYS A 307 24.96 3.64 5.59
C CYS A 307 25.34 3.76 4.10
N HIS A 308 24.44 4.30 3.26
CA HIS A 308 24.69 4.59 1.85
C HIS A 308 25.95 5.46 1.58
N LEU A 309 26.40 6.28 2.53
CA LEU A 309 27.60 7.11 2.40
C LEU A 309 28.91 6.31 2.56
N ALA A 310 28.87 5.13 3.17
CA ALA A 310 30.03 4.28 3.44
C ALA A 310 30.06 3.04 2.53
N ALA A 311 29.95 3.25 1.21
CA ALA A 311 29.82 2.18 0.22
C ALA A 311 30.91 1.10 0.31
N SER A 312 32.17 1.46 0.57
CA SER A 312 33.28 0.50 0.69
C SER A 312 33.21 -0.39 1.93
N TRP A 313 32.51 0.05 2.99
CA TRP A 313 32.37 -0.71 4.23
C TRP A 313 31.13 -1.62 4.25
N MET A 314 30.22 -1.49 3.29
CA MET A 314 28.99 -2.28 3.22
C MET A 314 29.25 -3.79 3.13
N ILE A 315 30.32 -4.21 2.44
CA ILE A 315 30.75 -5.61 2.39
C ILE A 315 31.10 -6.13 3.79
N ARG A 316 31.76 -5.29 4.60
CA ARG A 316 32.12 -5.65 5.98
C ARG A 316 30.88 -5.71 6.89
N LEU A 317 29.93 -4.80 6.71
CA LEU A 317 28.64 -4.84 7.41
C LEU A 317 27.89 -6.16 7.14
N GLU A 318 27.88 -6.61 5.88
CA GLU A 318 27.29 -7.90 5.50
C GLU A 318 27.93 -9.09 6.24
N GLU A 319 29.26 -9.12 6.30
CA GLU A 319 29.99 -10.14 7.06
C GLU A 319 29.64 -10.11 8.55
N ILE A 320 29.55 -8.92 9.16
CA ILE A 320 29.19 -8.75 10.57
C ILE A 320 27.78 -9.30 10.83
N VAL A 321 26.79 -8.90 10.04
CA VAL A 321 25.40 -9.37 10.22
C VAL A 321 25.29 -10.88 10.01
N LYS A 322 26.03 -11.44 9.05
CA LYS A 322 26.10 -12.89 8.84
C LYS A 322 26.71 -13.60 10.05
N GLN A 323 27.82 -13.10 10.60
CA GLN A 323 28.46 -13.66 11.79
C GLN A 323 27.57 -13.62 13.03
N LEU A 324 26.77 -12.54 13.17
CA LEU A 324 25.73 -12.48 14.18
C LEU A 324 24.81 -13.67 13.97
N ALA A 325 24.10 -13.77 12.84
CA ALA A 325 23.14 -14.83 12.56
C ALA A 325 23.69 -16.26 12.77
N GLU A 326 24.96 -16.52 12.44
CA GLU A 326 25.62 -17.83 12.62
C GLU A 326 25.96 -18.16 14.09
N ASN A 327 26.14 -17.16 14.97
CA ASN A 327 26.62 -17.35 16.33
C ASN A 327 25.70 -16.76 17.44
N PRO A 328 24.42 -17.18 17.54
CA PRO A 328 23.45 -16.69 18.54
C PRO A 328 23.91 -16.76 19.98
N LYS A 329 24.61 -17.83 20.34
CA LYS A 329 25.05 -18.03 21.72
C LYS A 329 26.13 -17.05 22.17
N SER A 330 26.77 -16.35 21.22
CA SER A 330 27.86 -15.41 21.48
C SER A 330 27.40 -13.95 21.57
N THR A 331 26.15 -13.68 21.22
CA THR A 331 25.55 -12.34 21.24
C THR A 331 24.57 -12.22 22.39
N HIS A 332 24.63 -11.11 23.11
CA HIS A 332 23.69 -10.80 24.19
C HIS A 332 22.26 -10.68 23.64
N THR A 333 21.28 -11.24 24.34
CA THR A 333 19.87 -11.31 23.90
C THR A 333 19.24 -9.94 23.70
N ASP A 334 19.66 -8.95 24.48
CA ASP A 334 19.12 -7.58 24.43
C ASP A 334 19.76 -6.70 23.35
N PHE A 335 20.86 -7.15 22.73
CA PHE A 335 21.52 -6.40 21.66
C PHE A 335 20.54 -6.12 20.51
N ARG A 336 20.56 -4.91 19.97
CA ARG A 336 19.77 -4.53 18.79
C ARG A 336 20.61 -3.67 17.86
N LEU A 337 20.51 -3.96 16.56
CA LEU A 337 21.17 -3.18 15.50
C LEU A 337 20.12 -2.41 14.69
N TYR A 338 20.28 -1.11 14.64
CA TYR A 338 19.48 -0.19 13.83
C TYR A 338 20.36 0.40 12.73
N LEU A 339 19.81 0.50 11.52
CA LEU A 339 20.49 1.01 10.34
C LEU A 339 19.60 2.07 9.70
N SER A 340 20.18 3.15 9.16
CA SER A 340 19.45 4.05 8.27
C SER A 340 20.19 4.29 6.98
N SER A 341 19.46 4.23 5.87
CA SER A 341 20.06 4.38 4.56
C SER A 341 19.03 4.86 3.54
N MET A 342 19.47 5.71 2.61
CA MET A 342 18.77 5.85 1.34
C MET A 342 18.97 4.58 0.49
N PRO A 343 18.05 4.26 -0.43
CA PRO A 343 18.25 3.17 -1.39
C PRO A 343 19.55 3.35 -2.16
N SER A 344 20.45 2.36 -2.10
CA SER A 344 21.75 2.38 -2.76
C SER A 344 22.14 1.01 -3.29
N LYS A 345 22.73 0.97 -4.49
CA LYS A 345 23.24 -0.29 -5.10
C LYS A 345 24.39 -0.92 -4.30
N SER A 346 25.06 -0.16 -3.46
CA SER A 346 26.13 -0.65 -2.59
C SER A 346 25.62 -1.30 -1.31
N PHE A 347 24.35 -1.11 -0.95
CA PHE A 347 23.81 -1.68 0.27
C PHE A 347 23.64 -3.21 0.10
N PRO A 348 24.08 -4.03 1.07
CA PRO A 348 24.08 -5.48 0.88
C PRO A 348 22.68 -6.07 0.85
N ILE A 349 22.40 -6.89 -0.17
CA ILE A 349 21.09 -7.50 -0.36
C ILE A 349 20.78 -8.49 0.76
N SER A 350 21.76 -9.26 1.24
CA SER A 350 21.57 -10.22 2.33
C SER A 350 21.17 -9.54 3.65
N VAL A 351 21.77 -8.40 3.97
CA VAL A 351 21.40 -7.57 5.12
C VAL A 351 19.98 -7.04 4.94
N LEU A 352 19.65 -6.56 3.74
CA LEU A 352 18.29 -6.12 3.42
C LEU A 352 17.28 -7.25 3.56
N GLN A 353 17.60 -8.47 3.16
CA GLN A 353 16.73 -9.65 3.26
C GLN A 353 16.53 -10.10 4.72
N ASN A 354 17.59 -10.08 5.53
CA ASN A 354 17.57 -10.53 6.93
C ASN A 354 17.33 -9.38 7.93
N SER A 355 16.51 -8.39 7.57
CA SER A 355 16.20 -7.25 8.45
C SER A 355 14.73 -6.88 8.40
N VAL A 356 14.21 -6.36 9.51
CA VAL A 356 12.94 -5.63 9.54
C VAL A 356 13.15 -4.31 8.79
N LYS A 357 12.21 -3.96 7.91
CA LYS A 357 12.32 -2.80 7.02
C LYS A 357 11.17 -1.84 7.24
N VAL A 358 11.49 -0.56 7.40
CA VAL A 358 10.50 0.50 7.52
C VAL A 358 10.92 1.71 6.69
N THR A 359 10.01 2.22 5.86
CA THR A 359 10.22 3.48 5.14
C THR A 359 9.97 4.67 6.06
N ASN A 360 10.87 5.64 6.00
CA ASN A 360 10.69 6.94 6.64
C ASN A 360 10.45 8.00 5.56
N GLU A 361 9.21 8.47 5.47
CA GLU A 361 8.80 9.51 4.54
C GLU A 361 8.14 10.66 5.30
N PRO A 362 8.29 11.90 4.81
CA PRO A 362 7.40 12.97 5.26
C PRO A 362 5.94 12.58 4.91
N PRO A 363 4.98 12.79 5.82
CA PRO A 363 3.59 12.48 5.57
C PRO A 363 3.09 13.29 4.37
N LYS A 364 2.30 12.62 3.53
CA LYS A 364 1.70 13.23 2.35
C LYS A 364 0.24 13.57 2.65
N GLY A 365 -0.18 14.77 2.25
CA GLY A 365 -1.53 15.27 2.49
C GLY A 365 -1.67 16.12 3.75
N LEU A 366 -2.61 17.08 3.70
CA LEU A 366 -2.83 18.07 4.75
C LEU A 366 -3.19 17.42 6.09
N LYS A 367 -4.10 16.44 6.09
CA LYS A 367 -4.53 15.74 7.30
C LYS A 367 -3.36 15.03 8.00
N ALA A 368 -2.56 14.26 7.25
CA ALA A 368 -1.42 13.54 7.80
C ALA A 368 -0.31 14.49 8.29
N ASN A 369 -0.08 15.59 7.57
CA ASN A 369 0.83 16.66 8.01
C ASN A 369 0.35 17.32 9.31
N LEU A 370 -0.94 17.62 9.43
CA LEU A 370 -1.54 18.20 10.63
C LEU A 370 -1.48 17.23 11.82
N ILE A 371 -1.84 15.95 11.62
CA ILE A 371 -1.74 14.92 12.68
C ILE A 371 -0.28 14.76 13.14
N ARG A 372 0.69 14.69 12.21
CA ARG A 372 2.11 14.64 12.58
C ARG A 372 2.52 15.88 13.37
N ALA A 373 2.18 17.07 12.88
CA ALA A 373 2.51 18.32 13.55
C ALA A 373 1.91 18.39 14.96
N LEU A 374 0.64 17.95 15.12
CA LEU A 374 -0.02 17.86 16.42
C LEU A 374 0.66 16.86 17.36
N ASN A 375 1.06 15.68 16.85
CA ASN A 375 1.74 14.65 17.64
C ASN A 375 3.20 15.01 17.99
N ASP A 376 3.83 15.90 17.22
CA ASP A 376 5.19 16.39 17.49
C ASP A 376 5.21 17.50 18.54
N ILE A 377 4.07 18.15 18.81
CA ILE A 377 3.92 19.12 19.90
C ILE A 377 3.81 18.34 21.22
N SER A 378 4.75 18.57 22.14
CA SER A 378 4.64 18.00 23.49
C SER A 378 3.49 18.66 24.26
N MET A 379 2.80 17.92 25.13
CA MET A 379 1.76 18.48 26.01
C MET A 379 2.26 19.65 26.85
N GLU A 380 3.55 19.67 27.22
CA GLU A 380 4.19 20.82 27.89
C GLU A 380 4.23 22.06 27.00
N SER A 381 4.58 21.93 25.71
CA SER A 381 4.60 23.05 24.76
C SER A 381 3.18 23.56 24.42
N PHE A 382 2.20 22.65 24.37
CA PHE A 382 0.79 22.97 24.18
C PHE A 382 0.21 23.76 25.36
N ASN A 383 0.58 23.40 26.60
CA ASN A 383 0.11 24.08 27.81
C ASN A 383 0.85 25.39 28.10
N THR A 384 2.11 25.53 27.68
CA THR A 384 2.91 26.75 27.89
C THR A 384 2.59 27.85 26.89
N HIS A 385 2.17 27.52 25.66
CA HIS A 385 1.63 28.49 24.70
C HIS A 385 0.14 28.67 24.91
N GLY A 386 -0.23 29.17 26.10
CA GLY A 386 -1.58 29.59 26.44
C GLY A 386 -2.02 30.79 25.61
N MET A 387 -2.44 30.55 24.37
CA MET A 387 -3.24 31.48 23.57
C MET A 387 -4.59 30.87 23.20
N PHE A 388 -5.20 30.11 24.13
CA PHE A 388 -6.59 29.64 24.03
C PHE A 388 -7.32 29.64 25.38
N THR A 389 -6.99 30.56 26.29
CA THR A 389 -7.86 30.89 27.44
C THR A 389 -9.13 31.66 27.04
N MET A 390 -9.38 31.87 25.75
CA MET A 390 -10.58 32.54 25.20
C MET A 390 -11.53 31.61 24.43
N LEU A 391 -11.41 30.28 24.58
CA LEU A 391 -12.43 29.33 24.12
C LEU A 391 -12.81 28.32 25.23
N GLY A 392 -12.90 28.82 26.46
CA GLY A 392 -13.45 28.08 27.59
C GLY A 392 -14.97 27.99 27.55
N VAL A 393 -15.59 27.52 26.45
CA VAL A 393 -16.95 26.95 26.46
C VAL A 393 -17.09 26.04 25.23
N CYS A 394 -16.74 24.76 25.36
CA CYS A 394 -17.37 23.64 24.63
C CYS A 394 -16.72 22.31 25.06
N SER A 395 -16.80 22.00 26.36
CA SER A 395 -16.68 20.63 26.86
C SER A 395 -18.04 20.19 27.35
N ILE A 396 -18.95 19.86 26.43
CA ILE A 396 -20.01 18.87 26.70
C ILE A 396 -20.32 18.15 25.37
N TYR A 397 -20.27 16.82 25.43
CA TYR A 397 -20.64 15.81 24.41
C TYR A 397 -19.60 15.42 23.36
N ILE A 398 -18.74 14.47 23.73
CA ILE A 398 -18.73 13.13 23.09
C ILE A 398 -18.87 12.10 24.20
#